data_AF-A0A8J6WJB6-F1
#
_entry.id   AF-A0A8J6WJB6-F1
#
_cell.length_a   1.000
_cell.length_b   1.000
_cell.length_c   1.000
_cell.angle_alpha   90.00
_cell.angle_beta   90.00
_cell.angle_gamma   90.00
#
_symmetry.space_group_name_H-M   'P 1'
#
loop_
_entity.id
_entity.type
_entity.pdbx_description
1 polymer ?
#
loop_
_entity_poly.entity_id
_entity_poly.type
_entity_poly.pdbx_seq_one_letter_code
_entity_poly.pdbx_strand_id
1 'polypeptide(L)'
;MPLTRSRYVTALIEGLSSLGLLVLLSGCSALPEIGAVGAQPREQEIAEASTGEQNSLAAVTDQDAHQAAAKTLPTATVVSVGDGDTLRVQGQDGSITIRLACVDAPESSQAFGPEATLRLRQLLSTGQMVEVRAIERDRYGRTVAEIYSGGQSVGLQLVGEGYAVVYEQYISGCAATADDYRQAESAARNARRNFWSQPNPTMPWDFRRGGTSPTPTDPPPAVVPAPVNPPSATPTNLPACVSGDCDCGDFATWEQAQAVLNATPGDPHRLDGDSDGVACESLR
;
A
#
# COMPACT_ATOMS: atom_id res chain seq x y z
N MET A 1 -5.49 58.81 -9.73
CA MET A 1 -6.61 59.20 -8.83
C MET A 1 -7.90 58.66 -9.44
N PRO A 2 -8.89 58.18 -8.66
CA PRO A 2 -8.92 57.16 -7.59
C PRO A 2 -9.58 55.84 -8.10
N LEU A 3 -9.16 54.63 -7.73
CA LEU A 3 -9.51 53.80 -6.55
C LEU A 3 -11.00 53.78 -6.17
N THR A 4 -11.72 52.73 -6.57
CA THR A 4 -13.04 52.37 -6.02
C THR A 4 -12.87 51.23 -5.01
N ARG A 5 -12.97 51.60 -3.73
CA ARG A 5 -13.10 50.69 -2.59
C ARG A 5 -14.50 50.08 -2.57
N SER A 6 -14.61 48.79 -2.26
CA SER A 6 -15.83 48.25 -1.65
C SER A 6 -15.47 47.65 -0.29
N ARG A 7 -16.09 48.19 0.75
CA ARG A 7 -16.01 47.79 2.17
C ARG A 7 -17.39 47.24 2.58
N TYR A 8 -17.41 46.59 3.75
CA TYR A 8 -18.55 46.11 4.54
C TYR A 8 -19.04 44.71 4.10
N VAL A 9 -19.21 43.73 4.98
CA VAL A 9 -19.86 43.78 6.30
C VAL A 9 -19.21 42.81 7.29
N THR A 10 -18.96 43.34 8.50
CA THR A 10 -18.65 42.63 9.73
C THR A 10 -19.92 42.01 10.31
N ALA A 11 -19.90 40.73 10.70
CA ALA A 11 -20.93 40.17 11.57
C ALA A 11 -20.29 39.32 12.68
N LEU A 12 -20.28 39.91 13.87
CA LEU A 12 -20.12 39.29 15.18
C LEU A 12 -21.36 38.46 15.50
N ILE A 13 -21.21 37.23 15.95
CA ILE A 13 -22.17 36.59 16.87
C ILE A 13 -21.37 35.86 17.95
N GLU A 14 -21.45 36.42 19.16
CA GLU A 14 -21.08 35.78 20.43
C GLU A 14 -22.18 34.80 20.85
N GLY A 15 -21.79 33.73 21.57
CA GLY A 15 -22.73 32.76 22.15
C GLY A 15 -22.04 31.88 23.20
N LEU A 16 -21.96 32.42 24.42
CA LEU A 16 -21.44 31.82 25.66
C LEU A 16 -22.41 30.83 26.32
N SER A 17 -21.83 30.02 27.23
CA SER A 17 -22.42 29.32 28.42
C SER A 17 -22.70 27.83 28.22
N SER A 18 -21.96 26.88 28.82
CA SER A 18 -21.64 26.60 30.24
C SER A 18 -22.58 25.57 30.86
N LEU A 19 -22.02 24.39 31.17
CA LEU A 19 -22.35 23.45 32.27
C LEU A 19 -21.35 22.29 32.11
N GLY A 20 -20.33 22.07 32.94
CA GLY A 20 -20.20 22.35 34.36
C GLY A 20 -20.77 21.20 35.17
N LEU A 21 -20.03 20.09 35.31
CA LEU A 21 -20.21 19.17 36.44
C LEU A 21 -18.86 18.68 36.95
N LEU A 22 -18.73 18.79 38.26
CA LEU A 22 -17.53 18.93 39.08
C LEU A 22 -17.60 17.84 40.17
N VAL A 23 -16.51 17.04 40.29
CA VAL A 23 -15.90 16.49 41.53
C VAL A 23 -16.75 15.41 42.27
N LEU A 24 -16.17 14.26 42.67
CA LEU A 24 -15.44 14.10 43.94
C LEU A 24 -14.46 12.91 43.93
N LEU A 25 -13.21 13.21 44.27
CA LEU A 25 -12.25 12.34 44.95
C LEU A 25 -12.71 12.08 46.39
N SER A 26 -12.60 10.85 46.89
CA SER A 26 -12.19 10.55 48.27
C SER A 26 -12.13 9.04 48.51
N GLY A 27 -11.08 8.55 49.17
CA GLY A 27 -11.07 7.18 49.71
C GLY A 27 -9.70 6.59 49.99
N CYS A 28 -8.89 7.26 50.81
CA CYS A 28 -7.72 6.66 51.46
C CYS A 28 -8.17 6.07 52.81
N SER A 29 -7.92 4.78 53.07
CA SER A 29 -7.96 4.20 54.42
C SER A 29 -7.02 2.99 54.49
N ALA A 30 -6.10 3.05 55.45
CA ALA A 30 -5.12 2.04 55.80
C ALA A 30 -5.56 1.24 57.04
N LEU A 31 -5.19 -0.07 57.05
CA LEU A 31 -4.88 -0.95 58.21
C LEU A 31 -6.02 -1.31 59.19
N PRO A 32 -5.96 -2.46 59.95
CA PRO A 32 -4.78 -3.08 60.58
C PRO A 32 -4.61 -4.62 60.55
N GLU A 33 -3.45 -5.04 61.10
CA GLU A 33 -2.93 -6.38 61.42
C GLU A 33 -3.84 -7.28 62.25
N ILE A 34 -3.66 -8.63 62.19
CA ILE A 34 -3.35 -9.60 63.28
C ILE A 34 -2.88 -10.92 62.60
N GLY A 35 -1.71 -11.50 62.85
CA GLY A 35 -1.51 -12.50 63.92
C GLY A 35 -0.47 -13.57 63.53
N ALA A 36 0.57 -13.66 64.35
CA ALA A 36 1.73 -14.54 64.25
C ALA A 36 1.49 -15.97 64.76
N VAL A 37 2.22 -16.98 64.23
CA VAL A 37 2.84 -18.15 64.91
C VAL A 37 3.78 -18.80 63.87
N GLY A 38 5.02 -19.22 64.08
CA GLY A 38 5.92 -19.26 65.23
C GLY A 38 7.25 -19.93 64.83
N ALA A 39 8.34 -19.40 65.41
CA ALA A 39 9.58 -20.05 65.92
C ALA A 39 10.19 -21.26 65.17
N GLN A 40 11.38 -21.13 64.52
CA GLN A 40 12.77 -21.29 65.05
C GLN A 40 13.34 -22.74 64.96
N PRO A 41 14.67 -22.98 65.07
CA PRO A 41 15.84 -22.33 64.46
C PRO A 41 16.92 -23.38 64.05
N ARG A 42 18.17 -22.91 63.82
CA ARG A 42 19.50 -23.59 63.77
C ARG A 42 20.13 -23.48 62.39
N GLU A 43 21.38 -23.11 62.19
CA GLU A 43 22.55 -22.75 63.01
C GLU A 43 23.50 -22.01 62.02
N GLN A 44 24.08 -20.85 62.37
CA GLN A 44 25.54 -20.65 62.59
C GLN A 44 26.44 -20.95 61.37
N GLU A 45 27.45 -20.16 60.96
CA GLU A 45 28.09 -18.93 61.44
C GLU A 45 29.18 -18.51 60.42
N ILE A 46 29.61 -17.23 60.44
CA ILE A 46 30.91 -16.61 60.02
C ILE A 46 31.55 -16.86 58.63
N ALA A 47 31.76 -15.78 57.86
CA ALA A 47 33.08 -15.15 57.54
C ALA A 47 33.80 -15.85 56.37
N GLU A 48 34.55 -15.25 55.44
CA GLU A 48 35.16 -13.93 55.27
C GLU A 48 35.60 -13.86 53.79
N ALA A 49 36.00 -12.69 53.32
CA ALA A 49 36.46 -12.44 51.96
C ALA A 49 37.75 -13.19 51.56
N SER A 50 37.89 -13.53 50.28
CA SER A 50 39.05 -13.20 49.42
C SER A 50 39.15 -14.10 48.17
N THR A 51 39.32 -13.45 47.01
CA THR A 51 40.08 -13.89 45.81
C THR A 51 39.87 -15.29 45.22
N GLY A 52 39.40 -15.33 43.98
CA GLY A 52 39.43 -16.54 43.15
C GLY A 52 38.84 -16.32 41.77
N GLU A 53 39.65 -15.78 40.88
CA GLU A 53 39.44 -15.73 39.44
C GLU A 53 39.22 -17.14 38.88
N GLN A 54 38.00 -17.47 38.46
CA GLN A 54 37.72 -18.58 37.55
C GLN A 54 36.77 -18.13 36.46
N ASN A 55 37.42 -17.58 35.44
CA ASN A 55 37.08 -17.59 34.03
C ASN A 55 36.25 -18.81 33.61
N SER A 56 34.93 -18.66 33.52
CA SER A 56 34.08 -19.50 32.69
C SER A 56 33.64 -18.68 31.48
N LEU A 57 34.33 -18.92 30.36
CA LEU A 57 33.91 -18.54 29.02
C LEU A 57 32.49 -19.10 28.76
N ALA A 58 31.46 -18.30 29.06
CA ALA A 58 30.27 -18.32 28.24
C ALA A 58 30.66 -17.56 26.97
N ALA A 59 31.08 -18.31 25.94
CA ALA A 59 31.24 -17.79 24.60
C ALA A 59 29.86 -17.31 24.13
N VAL A 60 29.58 -16.03 24.37
CA VAL A 60 28.55 -15.31 23.62
C VAL A 60 29.11 -15.27 22.21
N THR A 61 28.57 -16.15 21.37
CA THR A 61 28.96 -16.26 19.98
C THR A 61 28.74 -14.90 19.33
N ASP A 62 29.72 -14.48 18.51
CA ASP A 62 29.68 -13.30 17.63
C ASP A 62 28.50 -13.31 16.63
N GLN A 63 27.62 -14.32 16.73
CA GLN A 63 26.44 -14.54 15.90
C GLN A 63 25.16 -13.91 16.48
N ASP A 64 25.15 -13.51 17.77
CA ASP A 64 23.95 -12.91 18.38
C ASP A 64 23.92 -11.37 18.29
N ALA A 65 25.02 -10.74 17.87
CA ALA A 65 25.14 -9.28 17.71
C ALA A 65 25.03 -8.79 16.26
N HIS A 66 24.90 -9.71 15.30
CA HIS A 66 24.67 -9.41 13.89
C HIS A 66 23.43 -10.19 13.43
N GLN A 67 22.37 -9.45 13.04
CA GLN A 67 21.17 -9.88 12.28
C GLN A 67 19.81 -9.67 12.98
N ALA A 68 19.62 -8.51 13.60
CA ALA A 68 18.31 -7.84 13.59
C ALA A 68 18.47 -6.30 13.67
N ALA A 69 19.48 -5.75 12.99
CA ALA A 69 19.39 -4.36 12.57
C ALA A 69 18.45 -4.37 11.34
N ALA A 70 17.22 -3.89 11.50
CA ALA A 70 16.37 -3.57 10.36
C ALA A 70 17.22 -2.72 9.40
N LYS A 71 17.55 -3.26 8.22
CA LYS A 71 18.46 -2.63 7.26
C LYS A 71 17.85 -1.29 6.86
N THR A 72 18.31 -0.21 7.48
CA THR A 72 17.84 1.14 7.19
C THR A 72 18.27 1.49 5.77
N LEU A 73 17.32 1.88 4.93
CA LEU A 73 17.60 2.23 3.55
C LEU A 73 18.34 3.58 3.47
N PRO A 74 19.29 3.74 2.53
CA PRO A 74 19.89 5.03 2.26
C PRO A 74 18.82 6.08 1.92
N THR A 75 19.00 7.30 2.42
CA THR A 75 18.10 8.41 2.12
C THR A 75 18.67 9.32 1.04
N ALA A 76 17.77 9.96 0.28
CA ALA A 76 18.10 10.96 -0.72
C ALA A 76 17.01 12.05 -0.74
N THR A 77 17.36 13.23 -1.28
CA THR A 77 16.39 14.33 -1.43
C THR A 77 15.91 14.43 -2.88
N VAL A 78 14.61 14.49 -3.12
CA VAL A 78 14.03 14.64 -4.46
C VAL A 78 14.44 15.99 -5.05
N VAL A 79 15.06 15.96 -6.24
CA VAL A 79 15.44 17.17 -7.00
C VAL A 79 14.38 17.49 -8.04
N SER A 80 13.98 16.51 -8.83
CA SER A 80 12.99 16.69 -9.91
C SER A 80 12.40 15.36 -10.35
N VAL A 81 11.15 15.37 -10.79
CA VAL A 81 10.52 14.24 -11.50
C VAL A 81 10.53 14.52 -13.00
N GLY A 82 11.13 13.60 -13.76
CA GLY A 82 11.27 13.71 -15.22
C GLY A 82 9.99 13.29 -15.93
N ASP A 83 9.59 12.03 -15.73
CA ASP A 83 8.41 11.40 -16.34
C ASP A 83 7.70 10.48 -15.32
N GLY A 84 6.85 9.56 -15.77
CA GLY A 84 6.00 8.72 -14.92
C GLY A 84 6.73 7.66 -14.09
N ASP A 85 8.00 7.39 -14.38
CA ASP A 85 8.82 6.41 -13.64
C ASP A 85 10.28 6.82 -13.46
N THR A 86 10.65 8.04 -13.87
CA THR A 86 12.01 8.56 -13.76
C THR A 86 12.04 9.83 -12.90
N LEU A 87 12.97 9.85 -11.94
CA LEU A 87 13.22 10.99 -11.06
C LEU A 87 14.72 11.24 -10.90
N ARG A 88 15.07 12.43 -10.44
CA ARG A 88 16.41 12.78 -9.97
C ARG A 88 16.37 13.07 -8.49
N VAL A 89 17.33 12.52 -7.79
CA VAL A 89 17.54 12.75 -6.36
C VAL A 89 18.94 13.27 -6.11
N GLN A 90 19.13 13.90 -4.96
CA GLN A 90 20.41 14.29 -4.41
C GLN A 90 20.74 13.27 -3.31
N GLY A 91 21.69 12.37 -3.61
CA GLY A 91 22.28 11.45 -2.63
C GLY A 91 23.53 12.05 -1.99
N GLN A 92 24.22 11.24 -1.18
CA GLN A 92 25.46 11.64 -0.50
C GLN A 92 26.58 11.96 -1.51
N ASP A 93 26.71 11.15 -2.56
CA ASP A 93 27.79 11.27 -3.55
C ASP A 93 27.46 12.19 -4.74
N GLY A 94 26.29 12.85 -4.72
CA GLY A 94 25.87 13.73 -5.80
C GLY A 94 24.45 13.45 -6.31
N SER A 95 24.15 14.06 -7.47
CA SER A 95 22.86 13.86 -8.12
C SER A 95 22.81 12.52 -8.86
N ILE A 96 21.74 11.77 -8.63
CA ILE A 96 21.50 10.44 -9.20
C ILE A 96 20.18 10.48 -9.95
N THR A 97 20.18 9.99 -11.19
CA THR A 97 18.94 9.71 -11.93
C THR A 97 18.49 8.30 -11.61
N ILE A 98 17.24 8.17 -11.19
CA ILE A 98 16.60 6.93 -10.78
C ILE A 98 15.50 6.56 -11.78
N ARG A 99 15.49 5.30 -12.20
CA ARG A 99 14.35 4.64 -12.82
C ARG A 99 13.66 3.80 -11.74
N LEU A 100 12.36 3.99 -11.52
CA LEU A 100 11.60 3.18 -10.58
C LEU A 100 11.68 1.71 -11.02
N ALA A 101 12.00 0.83 -10.08
CA ALA A 101 12.09 -0.59 -10.37
C ALA A 101 10.71 -1.23 -10.53
N CYS A 102 10.65 -2.34 -11.26
CA CYS A 102 9.52 -3.28 -11.30
C CYS A 102 8.20 -2.73 -11.86
N VAL A 103 8.18 -1.46 -12.24
CA VAL A 103 7.05 -0.77 -12.86
C VAL A 103 7.43 -0.21 -14.22
N ASP A 104 6.46 0.06 -15.06
CA ASP A 104 6.62 0.77 -16.31
C ASP A 104 5.48 1.78 -16.43
N ALA A 105 5.80 3.06 -16.50
CA ALA A 105 4.78 4.09 -16.69
C ALA A 105 4.51 4.27 -18.19
N PRO A 106 3.29 4.70 -18.58
CA PRO A 106 3.04 5.15 -19.94
C PRO A 106 4.02 6.27 -20.32
N GLU A 107 4.57 6.20 -21.53
CA GLU A 107 5.51 7.21 -22.03
C GLU A 107 4.86 8.59 -22.03
N SER A 108 5.64 9.68 -21.89
CA SER A 108 5.06 11.04 -21.81
C SER A 108 4.19 11.43 -23.02
N SER A 109 4.39 10.79 -24.18
CA SER A 109 3.59 10.96 -25.40
C SER A 109 2.48 9.93 -25.58
N GLN A 110 2.35 8.97 -24.67
CA GLN A 110 1.32 7.94 -24.64
C GLN A 110 0.12 8.44 -23.82
N ALA A 111 -1.07 7.90 -24.10
CA ALA A 111 -2.23 8.10 -23.23
C ALA A 111 -1.89 7.72 -21.78
N PHE A 112 -2.31 8.57 -20.83
CA PHE A 112 -1.98 8.50 -19.39
C PHE A 112 -0.52 8.80 -19.00
N GLY A 113 0.37 9.12 -19.95
CA GLY A 113 1.76 9.49 -19.67
C GLY A 113 1.94 10.80 -18.89
N PRO A 114 1.31 11.91 -19.34
CA PRO A 114 1.30 13.17 -18.59
C PRO A 114 0.71 13.02 -17.20
N GLU A 115 -0.37 12.24 -17.06
CA GLU A 115 -1.05 11.96 -15.80
C GLU A 115 -0.17 11.15 -14.84
N ALA A 116 0.53 10.13 -15.35
CA ALA A 116 1.49 9.36 -14.57
C ALA A 116 2.63 10.24 -14.04
N THR A 117 3.16 11.12 -14.90
CA THR A 117 4.20 12.10 -14.53
C THR A 117 3.69 13.06 -13.45
N LEU A 118 2.47 13.59 -13.60
CA LEU A 118 1.84 14.45 -12.61
C LEU A 118 1.64 13.72 -11.29
N ARG A 119 1.22 12.45 -11.33
CA ARG A 119 1.03 11.67 -10.11
C ARG A 119 2.34 11.46 -9.37
N LEU A 120 3.40 11.07 -10.06
CA LEU A 120 4.71 10.90 -9.42
C LEU A 120 5.20 12.21 -8.77
N ARG A 121 4.94 13.38 -9.39
CA ARG A 121 5.22 14.70 -8.77
C ARG A 121 4.40 14.97 -7.51
N GLN A 122 3.16 14.51 -7.45
CA GLN A 122 2.33 14.65 -6.25
C GLN A 122 2.80 13.76 -5.11
N LEU A 123 3.28 12.55 -5.43
CA LEU A 123 3.85 11.62 -4.44
C LEU A 123 5.22 12.11 -3.92
N LEU A 124 5.99 12.75 -4.79
CA LEU A 124 7.38 13.15 -4.54
C LEU A 124 7.60 14.63 -4.83
N SER A 125 7.37 15.47 -3.82
CA SER A 125 7.62 16.91 -3.93
C SER A 125 9.13 17.22 -3.99
N THR A 126 9.53 18.24 -4.73
CA THR A 126 10.93 18.72 -4.71
C THR A 126 11.33 19.11 -3.29
N GLY A 127 12.51 18.64 -2.85
CA GLY A 127 13.01 18.82 -1.48
C GLY A 127 12.54 17.75 -0.49
N GLN A 128 11.64 16.84 -0.88
CA GLN A 128 11.19 15.74 -0.04
C GLN A 128 12.31 14.71 0.16
N MET A 129 12.47 14.23 1.38
CA MET A 129 13.36 13.11 1.69
C MET A 129 12.68 11.78 1.36
N VAL A 130 13.41 10.89 0.71
CA VAL A 130 12.96 9.54 0.34
C VAL A 130 14.00 8.51 0.71
N GLU A 131 13.56 7.27 0.90
CA GLU A 131 14.41 6.11 1.07
C GLU A 131 14.59 5.41 -0.27
N VAL A 132 15.81 4.97 -0.56
CA VAL A 132 16.20 4.42 -1.85
C VAL A 132 16.74 3.01 -1.68
N ARG A 133 16.03 2.02 -2.22
CA ARG A 133 16.51 0.63 -2.32
C ARG A 133 17.03 0.39 -3.72
N ALA A 134 18.32 0.65 -3.93
CA ALA A 134 18.99 0.40 -5.20
C ALA A 134 19.07 -1.12 -5.50
N ILE A 135 18.77 -1.50 -6.73
CA ILE A 135 18.79 -2.88 -7.22
C ILE A 135 19.96 -3.06 -8.18
N GLU A 136 20.03 -2.22 -9.22
CA GLU A 136 21.07 -2.30 -10.25
C GLU A 136 21.34 -0.95 -10.91
N ARG A 137 22.29 -0.94 -11.85
CA ARG A 137 22.56 0.17 -12.76
C ARG A 137 22.18 -0.28 -14.17
N ASP A 138 21.33 0.49 -14.84
CA ASP A 138 20.96 0.17 -16.22
C ASP A 138 22.05 0.57 -17.23
N ARG A 139 21.86 0.15 -18.48
CA ARG A 139 22.77 0.45 -19.60
C ARG A 139 22.89 1.94 -19.93
N TYR A 140 21.97 2.78 -19.44
CA TYR A 140 21.95 4.23 -19.64
C TYR A 140 22.60 4.97 -18.46
N GLY A 141 23.13 4.24 -17.47
CA GLY A 141 23.79 4.79 -16.30
C GLY A 141 22.85 5.22 -15.18
N ARG A 142 21.54 5.00 -15.32
CA ARG A 142 20.55 5.28 -14.27
C ARG A 142 20.62 4.20 -13.20
N THR A 143 20.30 4.58 -11.96
CA THR A 143 20.09 3.61 -10.90
C THR A 143 18.66 3.09 -10.99
N VAL A 144 18.48 1.78 -11.07
CA VAL A 144 17.17 1.13 -10.95
C VAL A 144 16.91 0.87 -9.47
N ALA A 145 15.85 1.45 -8.93
CA ALA A 145 15.59 1.40 -7.49
C ALA A 145 14.10 1.41 -7.15
N GLU A 146 13.75 0.79 -6.02
CA GLU A 146 12.50 1.11 -5.34
C GLU A 146 12.68 2.37 -4.49
N ILE A 147 11.64 3.20 -4.48
CA ILE A 147 11.60 4.45 -3.73
C ILE A 147 10.48 4.36 -2.71
N TYR A 148 10.81 4.72 -1.47
CA TYR A 148 9.83 4.79 -0.39
C TYR A 148 9.74 6.23 0.13
N SER A 149 8.52 6.65 0.42
CA SER A 149 8.23 7.93 1.04
C SER A 149 7.39 7.68 2.29
N GLY A 150 7.93 8.02 3.47
CA GLY A 150 7.27 7.71 4.75
C GLY A 150 6.98 6.21 4.94
N GLY A 151 7.89 5.35 4.46
CA GLY A 151 7.75 3.88 4.50
C GLY A 151 6.77 3.28 3.48
N GLN A 152 6.16 4.09 2.61
CA GLN A 152 5.25 3.61 1.56
C GLN A 152 5.97 3.50 0.21
N SER A 153 5.81 2.38 -0.50
CA SER A 153 6.40 2.18 -1.83
C SER A 153 5.70 3.06 -2.87
N VAL A 154 6.47 3.95 -3.51
CA VAL A 154 5.98 4.84 -4.56
C VAL A 154 5.58 4.06 -5.80
N GLY A 155 6.38 3.05 -6.19
CA GLY A 155 6.09 2.21 -7.35
C GLY A 155 4.78 1.43 -7.16
N LEU A 156 4.61 0.80 -6.00
CA LEU A 156 3.39 0.03 -5.69
C LEU A 156 2.15 0.91 -5.68
N GLN A 157 2.28 2.13 -5.13
CA GLN A 157 1.20 3.11 -5.14
C GLN A 157 0.81 3.53 -6.57
N LEU A 158 1.78 3.80 -7.45
CA LEU A 158 1.51 4.12 -8.85
C LEU A 158 0.77 2.98 -9.57
N VAL A 159 1.17 1.72 -9.31
CA VAL A 159 0.52 0.54 -9.89
C VAL A 159 -0.90 0.37 -9.38
N GLY A 160 -1.11 0.43 -8.06
CA GLY A 160 -2.44 0.30 -7.45
C GLY A 160 -3.42 1.40 -7.85
N GLU A 161 -2.91 2.57 -8.21
CA GLU A 161 -3.70 3.69 -8.73
C GLU A 161 -3.85 3.65 -10.26
N GLY A 162 -3.18 2.75 -10.98
CA GLY A 162 -3.27 2.63 -12.44
C GLY A 162 -2.51 3.72 -13.21
N TYR A 163 -1.47 4.31 -12.62
CA TYR A 163 -0.56 5.27 -13.30
C TYR A 163 0.72 4.61 -13.82
N ALA A 164 1.01 3.39 -13.38
CA ALA A 164 2.04 2.54 -13.93
C ALA A 164 1.51 1.11 -14.02
N VAL A 165 2.19 0.28 -14.82
CA VAL A 165 1.93 -1.15 -14.95
C VAL A 165 3.09 -1.94 -14.37
N VAL A 166 2.87 -3.20 -14.00
CA VAL A 166 3.94 -4.10 -13.54
C VAL A 166 4.81 -4.47 -14.72
N TYR A 167 6.12 -4.33 -14.54
CA TYR A 167 7.09 -4.74 -15.55
C TYR A 167 7.59 -6.16 -15.26
N GLU A 168 6.79 -7.16 -15.64
CA GLU A 168 7.03 -8.58 -15.32
C GLU A 168 8.44 -9.08 -15.67
N GLN A 169 9.03 -8.60 -16.76
CA GLN A 169 10.39 -8.97 -17.15
C GLN A 169 11.45 -8.62 -16.07
N TYR A 170 11.19 -7.61 -15.24
CA TYR A 170 12.12 -7.08 -14.24
C TYR A 170 11.60 -7.19 -12.80
N ILE A 171 10.46 -7.86 -12.59
CA ILE A 171 9.82 -7.98 -11.27
C ILE A 171 10.68 -8.73 -10.25
N SER A 172 11.61 -9.58 -10.71
CA SER A 172 12.56 -10.30 -9.85
C SER A 172 13.47 -9.37 -9.04
N GLY A 173 13.71 -8.14 -9.51
CA GLY A 173 14.39 -7.10 -8.73
C GLY A 173 13.61 -6.69 -7.47
N CYS A 174 12.31 -6.93 -7.44
CA CYS A 174 11.40 -6.68 -6.31
C CYS A 174 10.77 -7.98 -5.79
N ALA A 175 11.52 -9.09 -5.77
CA ALA A 175 10.99 -10.40 -5.38
C ALA A 175 10.20 -10.42 -4.06
N ALA A 176 10.63 -9.62 -3.06
CA ALA A 176 9.96 -9.54 -1.77
C ALA A 176 8.56 -8.89 -1.81
N THR A 177 8.27 -8.09 -2.84
CA THR A 177 7.02 -7.33 -3.02
C THR A 177 6.33 -7.66 -4.34
N ALA A 178 6.80 -8.69 -5.06
CA ALA A 178 6.34 -9.03 -6.40
C ALA A 178 4.83 -9.36 -6.44
N ASP A 179 4.35 -10.11 -5.45
CA ASP A 179 2.93 -10.46 -5.36
C ASP A 179 2.06 -9.25 -5.01
N ASP A 180 2.56 -8.32 -4.18
CA ASP A 180 1.87 -7.07 -3.88
C ASP A 180 1.67 -6.23 -5.16
N TYR A 181 2.71 -6.14 -6.00
CA TYR A 181 2.63 -5.43 -7.29
C TYR A 181 1.58 -6.04 -8.22
N ARG A 182 1.57 -7.37 -8.35
CA ARG A 182 0.59 -8.08 -9.20
C ARG A 182 -0.84 -7.93 -8.68
N GLN A 183 -1.04 -8.07 -7.37
CA GLN A 183 -2.34 -7.86 -6.74
C GLN A 183 -2.82 -6.42 -6.92
N ALA A 184 -1.94 -5.44 -6.72
CA ALA A 184 -2.26 -4.03 -6.94
C ALA A 184 -2.65 -3.73 -8.39
N GLU A 185 -1.95 -4.31 -9.37
CA GLU A 185 -2.28 -4.15 -10.78
C GLU A 185 -3.62 -4.81 -11.13
N SER A 186 -3.85 -6.03 -10.66
CA SER A 186 -5.12 -6.75 -10.83
C SER A 186 -6.29 -5.93 -10.28
N ALA A 187 -6.15 -5.37 -9.08
CA ALA A 187 -7.14 -4.51 -8.47
C ALA A 187 -7.37 -3.21 -9.28
N ALA A 188 -6.30 -2.57 -9.76
CA ALA A 188 -6.40 -1.36 -10.58
C ALA A 188 -7.09 -1.63 -11.92
N ARG A 189 -6.80 -2.78 -12.55
CA ARG A 189 -7.42 -3.23 -13.80
C ARG A 189 -8.91 -3.51 -13.62
N ASN A 190 -9.28 -4.26 -12.59
CA ASN A 190 -10.68 -4.58 -12.27
C ASN A 190 -11.50 -3.32 -11.98
N ALA A 191 -10.90 -2.36 -11.28
CA ALA A 191 -11.53 -1.07 -10.99
C ALA A 191 -11.46 -0.07 -12.17
N ARG A 192 -10.90 -0.47 -13.33
CA ARG A 192 -10.71 0.38 -14.52
C ARG A 192 -10.05 1.72 -14.19
N ARG A 193 -9.06 1.73 -13.29
CA ARG A 193 -8.40 2.97 -12.83
C ARG A 193 -7.44 3.50 -13.89
N ASN A 194 -7.54 4.79 -14.19
CA ASN A 194 -6.57 5.55 -14.99
C ASN A 194 -6.15 4.82 -16.27
N PHE A 195 -4.90 4.37 -16.40
CA PHE A 195 -4.41 3.65 -17.58
C PHE A 195 -5.33 2.49 -17.99
N TRP A 196 -5.92 1.79 -17.02
CA TRP A 196 -6.84 0.66 -17.22
C TRP A 196 -8.28 1.05 -17.59
N SER A 197 -8.62 2.35 -17.58
CA SER A 197 -9.93 2.83 -18.05
C SER A 197 -10.10 2.71 -19.56
N GLN A 198 -8.98 2.62 -20.30
CA GLN A 198 -8.94 2.51 -21.74
C GLN A 198 -9.56 1.18 -22.20
N PRO A 199 -10.27 1.14 -23.34
CA PRO A 199 -10.83 -0.10 -23.87
C PRO A 199 -9.73 -1.07 -24.35
N ASN A 200 -8.71 -0.57 -25.04
CA ASN A 200 -7.60 -1.36 -25.59
C ASN A 200 -6.27 -0.64 -25.35
N PRO A 201 -5.78 -0.59 -24.09
CA PRO A 201 -4.53 0.10 -23.78
C PRO A 201 -3.37 -0.57 -24.49
N THR A 202 -2.55 0.21 -25.19
CA THR A 202 -1.21 -0.22 -25.61
C THR A 202 -0.32 -0.22 -24.37
N MET A 203 0.38 -1.31 -24.06
CA MET A 203 1.33 -1.33 -22.93
C MET A 203 2.55 -0.44 -23.22
N PRO A 204 3.24 0.15 -22.22
CA PRO A 204 4.29 1.13 -22.49
C PRO A 204 5.48 0.55 -23.27
N TRP A 205 5.87 -0.69 -22.98
CA TRP A 205 6.90 -1.40 -23.76
C TRP A 205 6.51 -1.65 -25.22
N ASP A 206 5.22 -1.82 -25.52
CA ASP A 206 4.72 -1.97 -26.89
C ASP A 206 4.72 -0.63 -27.61
N PHE A 207 4.30 0.44 -26.92
CA PHE A 207 4.36 1.80 -27.43
C PHE A 207 5.79 2.20 -27.85
N ARG A 208 6.80 1.89 -27.02
CA ARG A 208 8.23 2.12 -27.34
C ARG A 208 8.71 1.38 -28.60
N ARG A 209 8.11 0.23 -28.93
CA ARG A 209 8.43 -0.56 -30.13
C ARG A 209 7.69 -0.08 -31.38
N GLY A 210 6.94 1.01 -31.30
CA GLY A 210 6.08 1.49 -32.38
C GLY A 210 4.81 0.67 -32.54
N GLY A 211 4.38 -0.03 -31.49
CA GLY A 211 3.20 -0.88 -31.51
C GLY A 211 1.94 -0.10 -31.88
N THR A 212 1.30 -0.53 -32.98
CA THR A 212 -0.15 -0.38 -33.14
C THR A 212 -0.80 -1.35 -32.16
N SER A 213 -1.79 -0.90 -31.36
CA SER A 213 -2.70 -1.80 -30.66
C SER A 213 -3.18 -2.90 -31.62
N PRO A 214 -3.46 -4.14 -31.16
CA PRO A 214 -4.11 -5.12 -32.02
C PRO A 214 -5.35 -4.47 -32.67
N THR A 215 -5.33 -4.35 -34.00
CA THR A 215 -6.43 -3.84 -34.79
C THR A 215 -7.67 -4.72 -34.49
N PRO A 216 -8.80 -4.15 -34.05
CA PRO A 216 -10.03 -4.91 -33.91
C PRO A 216 -10.46 -5.36 -35.31
N THR A 217 -10.43 -6.67 -35.56
CA THR A 217 -11.29 -7.23 -36.60
C THR A 217 -12.64 -7.41 -35.91
N ASP A 218 -13.63 -6.69 -36.40
CA ASP A 218 -14.95 -6.39 -35.82
C ASP A 218 -14.99 -5.29 -34.72
N PRO A 219 -15.88 -4.29 -34.87
CA PRO A 219 -16.07 -3.28 -33.84
C PRO A 219 -16.73 -3.91 -32.61
N PRO A 220 -16.18 -3.70 -31.39
CA PRO A 220 -16.90 -4.07 -30.17
C PRO A 220 -18.23 -3.30 -30.10
N PRO A 221 -19.30 -3.90 -29.57
CA PRO A 221 -20.59 -3.22 -29.43
C PRO A 221 -20.37 -1.94 -28.63
N ALA A 222 -20.95 -0.83 -29.13
CA ALA A 222 -20.80 0.49 -28.55
C ALA A 222 -21.02 0.45 -27.02
N VAL A 223 -19.94 0.65 -26.27
CA VAL A 223 -19.98 0.80 -24.82
C VAL A 223 -20.69 2.12 -24.55
N VAL A 224 -21.95 2.02 -24.16
CA VAL A 224 -22.71 3.11 -23.54
C VAL A 224 -21.95 3.54 -22.28
N PRO A 225 -21.68 4.84 -22.05
CA PRO A 225 -20.91 5.27 -20.89
C PRO A 225 -21.59 4.81 -19.60
N ALA A 226 -20.83 4.09 -18.76
CA ALA A 226 -21.29 3.62 -17.46
C ALA A 226 -21.73 4.81 -16.60
N PRO A 227 -22.94 4.78 -15.99
CA PRO A 227 -23.37 5.81 -15.06
C PRO A 227 -22.50 5.77 -13.80
N VAL A 228 -21.93 6.91 -13.46
CA VAL A 228 -21.32 7.20 -12.16
C VAL A 228 -22.40 7.16 -11.07
N ASN A 229 -22.54 6.00 -10.44
CA ASN A 229 -22.91 5.72 -9.05
C ASN A 229 -23.23 4.22 -8.95
N PRO A 230 -22.55 3.43 -8.09
CA PRO A 230 -22.95 2.04 -7.90
C PRO A 230 -24.32 2.01 -7.19
N PRO A 231 -25.36 1.34 -7.72
CA PRO A 231 -26.46 0.96 -6.88
C PRO A 231 -25.93 -0.07 -5.89
N SER A 232 -26.01 0.26 -4.60
CA SER A 232 -25.99 -0.73 -3.53
C SER A 232 -26.90 -1.88 -3.94
N ALA A 233 -26.37 -3.10 -3.98
CA ALA A 233 -27.17 -4.29 -4.18
C ALA A 233 -28.17 -4.39 -3.02
N THR A 234 -29.40 -3.98 -3.25
CA THR A 234 -30.54 -4.44 -2.46
C THR A 234 -30.79 -5.92 -2.77
N PRO A 235 -31.19 -6.73 -1.78
CA PRO A 235 -31.19 -8.19 -1.83
C PRO A 235 -32.34 -8.79 -2.65
N THR A 236 -32.82 -8.14 -3.71
CA THR A 236 -34.09 -8.50 -4.37
C THR A 236 -33.94 -9.06 -5.79
N ASN A 237 -32.71 -9.29 -6.28
CA ASN A 237 -32.54 -9.83 -7.64
C ASN A 237 -31.32 -10.75 -7.78
N LEU A 238 -31.20 -11.74 -6.88
CA LEU A 238 -30.25 -12.83 -7.06
C LEU A 238 -30.78 -13.86 -8.09
N PRO A 239 -29.90 -14.53 -8.85
CA PRO A 239 -30.29 -15.56 -9.82
C PRO A 239 -31.10 -16.68 -9.17
N ALA A 240 -32.02 -17.31 -9.91
CA ALA A 240 -32.90 -18.35 -9.36
C ALA A 240 -32.15 -19.55 -8.73
N CYS A 241 -30.89 -19.80 -9.12
CA CYS A 241 -30.06 -20.89 -8.59
C CYS A 241 -29.80 -20.78 -7.09
N VAL A 242 -29.88 -19.58 -6.48
CA VAL A 242 -29.61 -19.38 -5.04
C VAL A 242 -30.60 -20.08 -4.10
N SER A 243 -31.68 -20.65 -4.66
CA SER A 243 -32.62 -21.51 -3.96
C SER A 243 -32.24 -23.00 -3.98
N GLY A 244 -31.17 -23.36 -4.68
CA GLY A 244 -30.61 -24.71 -4.81
C GLY A 244 -29.07 -24.70 -4.67
N ASP A 245 -28.38 -25.49 -5.51
CA ASP A 245 -26.91 -25.46 -5.63
C ASP A 245 -26.56 -24.64 -6.87
N CYS A 246 -25.69 -23.64 -6.74
CA CYS A 246 -25.21 -22.87 -7.88
C CYS A 246 -23.81 -23.39 -8.22
N ASP A 247 -23.58 -23.79 -9.46
CA ASP A 247 -22.25 -24.09 -9.97
C ASP A 247 -21.79 -23.00 -10.94
N CYS A 248 -20.50 -22.95 -11.25
CA CYS A 248 -19.97 -22.00 -12.23
C CYS A 248 -20.58 -22.11 -13.63
N GLY A 249 -21.16 -23.26 -13.98
CA GLY A 249 -21.89 -23.43 -15.24
C GLY A 249 -23.26 -22.74 -15.29
N ASP A 250 -23.81 -22.33 -14.16
CA ASP A 250 -25.13 -21.70 -14.07
C ASP A 250 -25.12 -20.20 -14.36
N PHE A 251 -23.93 -19.61 -14.45
CA PHE A 251 -23.74 -18.19 -14.68
C PHE A 251 -23.27 -17.92 -16.10
N ALA A 252 -23.87 -16.93 -16.75
CA ALA A 252 -23.45 -16.50 -18.08
C ALA A 252 -22.19 -15.62 -18.03
N THR A 253 -21.90 -15.03 -16.86
CA THR A 253 -20.82 -14.05 -16.65
C THR A 253 -20.26 -14.17 -15.24
N TRP A 254 -18.95 -13.95 -15.10
CA TRP A 254 -18.27 -13.91 -13.80
C TRP A 254 -18.96 -13.00 -12.77
N GLU A 255 -19.48 -11.83 -13.17
CA GLU A 255 -20.13 -10.86 -12.27
C GLU A 255 -21.36 -11.43 -11.57
N GLN A 256 -22.11 -12.31 -12.24
CA GLN A 256 -23.28 -12.98 -11.65
C GLN A 256 -22.86 -14.00 -10.60
N ALA A 257 -21.78 -14.76 -10.85
CA ALA A 257 -21.20 -15.68 -9.88
C ALA A 257 -20.67 -14.93 -8.66
N GLN A 258 -19.96 -13.81 -8.88
CA GLN A 258 -19.41 -12.98 -7.81
C GLN A 258 -20.50 -12.35 -6.94
N ALA A 259 -21.62 -11.95 -7.53
CA ALA A 259 -22.76 -11.41 -6.78
C ALA A 259 -23.37 -12.47 -5.84
N VAL A 260 -23.41 -13.74 -6.23
CA VAL A 260 -23.88 -14.84 -5.38
C VAL A 260 -22.90 -15.10 -4.24
N LEU A 261 -21.59 -15.23 -4.52
CA LEU A 261 -20.55 -15.42 -3.49
C LEU A 261 -20.59 -14.31 -2.42
N ASN A 262 -20.73 -13.05 -2.84
CA ASN A 262 -20.82 -11.91 -1.93
C ASN A 262 -22.12 -11.92 -1.09
N ALA A 263 -23.21 -12.47 -1.61
CA ALA A 263 -24.50 -12.53 -0.94
C ALA A 263 -24.64 -13.75 -0.01
N THR A 264 -23.81 -14.78 -0.19
CA THR A 264 -23.81 -16.01 0.62
C THR A 264 -22.46 -16.21 1.33
N PRO A 265 -22.25 -15.58 2.51
CA PRO A 265 -21.01 -15.73 3.28
C PRO A 265 -20.71 -17.20 3.62
N GLY A 266 -19.44 -17.59 3.51
CA GLY A 266 -18.99 -18.96 3.78
C GLY A 266 -19.05 -19.90 2.57
N ASP A 267 -19.27 -19.34 1.39
CA ASP A 267 -19.25 -20.03 0.09
C ASP A 267 -19.98 -21.39 0.08
N PRO A 268 -21.28 -21.43 0.46
CA PRO A 268 -22.03 -22.68 0.51
C PRO A 268 -22.21 -23.33 -0.88
N HIS A 269 -22.11 -22.53 -1.94
CA HIS A 269 -22.20 -22.95 -3.33
C HIS A 269 -20.84 -23.32 -3.95
N ARG A 270 -19.75 -23.24 -3.16
CA ARG A 270 -18.39 -23.59 -3.60
C ARG A 270 -17.95 -22.88 -4.88
N LEU A 271 -18.39 -21.63 -5.04
CA LEU A 271 -18.06 -20.79 -6.19
C LEU A 271 -16.61 -20.29 -6.12
N ASP A 272 -16.02 -20.25 -4.92
CA ASP A 272 -14.67 -19.79 -4.62
C ASP A 272 -13.82 -20.97 -4.10
N GLY A 273 -13.36 -21.79 -5.05
CA GLY A 273 -12.73 -23.07 -4.76
C GLY A 273 -11.39 -22.99 -4.04
N ASP A 274 -10.66 -21.88 -4.21
CA ASP A 274 -9.39 -21.59 -3.55
C ASP A 274 -9.50 -20.53 -2.44
N SER A 275 -10.71 -20.03 -2.18
CA SER A 275 -11.04 -19.12 -1.08
C SER A 275 -10.28 -17.80 -1.15
N ASP A 276 -10.02 -17.32 -2.36
CA ASP A 276 -9.30 -16.07 -2.63
C ASP A 276 -10.25 -14.84 -2.70
N GLY A 277 -11.56 -15.09 -2.59
CA GLY A 277 -12.63 -14.10 -2.66
C GLY A 277 -13.21 -13.92 -4.05
N VAL A 278 -12.80 -14.71 -5.04
CA VAL A 278 -13.22 -14.62 -6.44
C VAL A 278 -14.08 -15.82 -6.82
N ALA A 279 -15.31 -15.56 -7.24
CA ALA A 279 -16.21 -16.61 -7.71
C ALA A 279 -15.86 -17.03 -9.14
N CYS A 280 -15.81 -18.34 -9.41
CA CYS A 280 -15.83 -18.92 -10.75
C CYS A 280 -14.84 -18.28 -11.74
N GLU A 281 -13.54 -18.34 -11.40
CA GLU A 281 -12.45 -17.78 -12.22
C GLU A 281 -12.46 -18.22 -13.70
N SER A 282 -13.08 -19.38 -14.00
CA SER A 282 -13.24 -19.92 -15.34
C SER A 282 -14.16 -19.09 -16.26
N LEU A 283 -14.95 -18.17 -15.71
CA LEU A 283 -15.86 -17.29 -16.44
C LEU A 283 -15.25 -15.92 -16.79
N ARG A 284 -13.95 -15.73 -16.51
CA ARG A 284 -13.24 -14.45 -16.65
C ARG A 284 -12.40 -14.37 -17.92
#